data_AF-A0A2G2YSL4-F1
#
_entry.id   AF-A0A2G2YSL4-F1
#
_cell.length_a   1.000
_cell.length_b   1.000
_cell.length_c   1.000
_cell.angle_alpha   90.00
_cell.angle_beta   90.00
_cell.angle_gamma   90.00
#
_symmetry.space_group_name_H-M   'P 1'
#
loop_
_entity.id
_entity.type
_entity.pdbx_description
1 polymer ?
#
loop_
_entity_poly.entity_id
_entity_poly.type
_entity_poly.pdbx_seq_one_letter_code
_entity_poly.pdbx_strand_id
1 'polypeptide(L)'
;MDFIAGLANMRARNYSIPEVDKLKAKFIAGRIIPAIATSTAMATGLVCLELYKVLAGGHKVEDYRNTFANLALPLFSMAEPVPPKVIKHQDMSWTVWDRWILKDNPTLRELLQWLQSKGLNAYSISYGSCLLYNSMFPKHKERMDRKLVDLAKEVAKADLPLYRKHFDVVVACEDDEDNDIDIPQVSIYFR
;
A
#
# COMPACT_ATOMS: atom_id res chain seq x y z
N MET A 1 34.05 -10.68 -7.51
CA MET A 1 34.34 -9.50 -6.65
C MET A 1 35.66 -8.83 -6.99
N ASP A 2 36.69 -9.59 -7.36
CA ASP A 2 38.01 -9.04 -7.71
C ASP A 2 37.98 -8.05 -8.87
N PHE A 3 37.15 -8.33 -9.88
CA PHE A 3 36.92 -7.42 -11.01
C PHE A 3 36.35 -6.07 -10.57
N ILE A 4 35.29 -6.08 -9.75
CA ILE A 4 34.62 -4.86 -9.27
C ILE A 4 35.57 -4.05 -8.37
N ALA A 5 36.25 -4.70 -7.42
CA ALA A 5 37.21 -4.03 -6.54
C ALA A 5 38.41 -3.47 -7.31
N GLY A 6 38.94 -4.23 -8.28
CA GLY A 6 40.05 -3.80 -9.12
C GLY A 6 39.71 -2.60 -10.00
N LEU A 7 38.59 -2.64 -10.72
CA LEU A 7 38.13 -1.52 -11.54
C LEU A 7 37.81 -0.27 -10.67
N ALA A 8 37.15 -0.46 -9.53
CA ALA A 8 36.83 0.63 -8.62
C ALA A 8 38.09 1.31 -8.08
N ASN A 9 39.11 0.54 -7.69
CA ASN A 9 40.37 1.09 -7.19
C ASN A 9 41.20 1.76 -8.29
N MET A 10 41.22 1.21 -9.51
CA MET A 10 41.85 1.91 -10.65
C MET A 10 41.20 3.25 -10.94
N ARG A 11 39.85 3.32 -10.90
CA ARG A 11 39.14 4.59 -11.03
C ARG A 11 39.44 5.52 -9.85
N ALA A 12 39.51 4.99 -8.63
CA ALA A 12 39.81 5.79 -7.44
C ALA A 12 41.18 6.49 -7.55
N ARG A 13 42.21 5.78 -8.06
CA ARG A 13 43.54 6.36 -8.33
C ARG A 13 43.50 7.55 -9.29
N ASN A 14 42.69 7.49 -10.34
CA ASN A 14 42.58 8.58 -11.32
C ASN A 14 42.05 9.89 -10.72
N TYR A 15 41.24 9.79 -9.66
CA TYR A 15 40.62 10.95 -9.00
C TYR A 15 41.18 11.21 -7.60
N SER A 16 42.31 10.59 -7.24
CA SER A 16 42.91 10.68 -5.90
C SER A 16 41.94 10.33 -4.76
N ILE A 17 41.01 9.40 -5.01
CA ILE A 17 40.08 8.87 -4.00
C ILE A 17 40.77 7.69 -3.28
N PRO A 18 40.62 7.54 -1.95
CA PRO A 18 41.18 6.41 -1.22
C PRO A 18 40.67 5.06 -1.74
N GLU A 19 41.59 4.13 -1.99
CA GLU A 19 41.26 2.76 -2.38
C GLU A 19 40.53 2.01 -1.26
N VAL A 20 39.68 1.06 -1.65
CA VAL A 20 38.92 0.22 -0.72
C VAL A 20 39.36 -1.23 -0.82
N ASP A 21 39.27 -1.96 0.28
CA ASP A 21 39.55 -3.39 0.32
C ASP A 21 38.38 -4.20 -0.30
N LYS A 22 38.62 -5.49 -0.53
CA LYS A 22 37.62 -6.37 -1.15
C LYS A 22 36.36 -6.51 -0.30
N LEU A 23 36.46 -6.47 1.04
CA LEU A 23 35.30 -6.62 1.93
C LEU A 23 34.42 -5.37 1.90
N LYS A 24 35.00 -4.16 1.96
CA LYS A 24 34.25 -2.91 1.81
C LYS A 24 33.67 -2.76 0.41
N ALA A 25 34.40 -3.17 -0.62
CA ALA A 25 33.87 -3.23 -1.99
C ALA A 25 32.68 -4.20 -2.09
N LYS A 26 32.76 -5.38 -1.45
CA LYS A 26 31.66 -6.36 -1.40
C LYS A 26 30.46 -5.82 -0.63
N PHE A 27 30.71 -5.14 0.49
CA PHE A 27 29.67 -4.52 1.30
C PHE A 27 28.86 -3.51 0.50
N ILE A 28 29.53 -2.59 -0.19
CA ILE A 28 28.89 -1.52 -0.98
C ILE A 28 28.27 -2.08 -2.26
N ALA A 29 29.04 -2.80 -3.08
CA ALA A 29 28.56 -3.29 -4.38
C ALA A 29 27.48 -4.36 -4.24
N GLY A 30 27.56 -5.18 -3.20
CA GLY A 30 26.56 -6.20 -2.88
C GLY A 30 25.34 -5.67 -2.14
N ARG A 31 25.29 -4.37 -1.78
CA ARG A 31 24.22 -3.76 -0.97
C ARG A 31 23.92 -4.58 0.29
N ILE A 32 24.97 -5.03 0.98
CA ILE A 32 24.84 -5.91 2.15
C ILE A 32 24.26 -5.10 3.31
N ILE A 33 23.20 -5.62 3.92
CA ILE A 33 22.63 -5.07 5.15
C ILE A 33 23.34 -5.76 6.33
N PRO A 34 24.08 -5.04 7.19
CA PRO A 34 24.69 -5.62 8.38
C PRO A 34 23.62 -6.22 9.29
N ALA A 35 23.85 -7.43 9.78
CA ALA A 35 22.96 -8.10 10.72
C ALA A 35 23.77 -8.88 11.76
N ILE A 36 23.27 -8.92 12.98
CA ILE A 36 23.83 -9.69 14.10
C ILE A 36 22.69 -10.26 14.93
N ALA A 37 22.87 -11.47 15.45
CA ALA A 37 21.83 -12.22 16.15
C ALA A 37 21.28 -11.49 17.39
N THR A 38 22.09 -10.67 18.07
CA THR A 38 21.66 -9.92 19.26
C THR A 38 20.54 -8.91 18.95
N SER A 39 20.69 -8.11 17.89
CA SER A 39 19.65 -7.17 17.45
C SER A 39 18.39 -7.90 16.99
N THR A 40 18.54 -9.03 16.30
CA THR A 40 17.41 -9.86 15.85
C THR A 40 16.64 -10.45 17.04
N ALA A 41 17.34 -11.08 17.99
CA ALA A 41 16.73 -11.69 19.16
C ALA A 41 15.97 -10.66 20.01
N MET A 42 16.56 -9.47 20.20
CA MET A 42 15.91 -8.35 20.87
C MET A 42 14.62 -7.91 20.14
N ALA A 43 14.70 -7.67 18.83
CA ALA A 43 13.55 -7.25 18.05
C ALA A 43 12.42 -8.30 18.08
N THR A 44 12.77 -9.58 17.94
CA THR A 44 11.79 -10.68 18.05
C THR A 44 11.16 -10.75 19.43
N GLY A 45 11.93 -10.60 20.50
CA GLY A 45 11.40 -10.58 21.87
C GLY A 45 10.36 -9.47 22.08
N LEU A 46 10.64 -8.26 21.59
CA LEU A 46 9.71 -7.13 21.65
C LEU A 46 8.44 -7.38 20.83
N VAL A 47 8.56 -7.96 19.63
CA VAL A 47 7.39 -8.34 18.82
C VAL A 47 6.52 -9.39 19.54
N CYS A 48 7.12 -10.37 20.21
CA CYS A 48 6.39 -11.37 20.99
C CYS A 48 5.62 -10.74 22.17
N LEU A 49 6.12 -9.65 22.77
CA LEU A 49 5.38 -8.93 23.81
C LEU A 49 4.12 -8.25 23.27
N GLU A 50 4.20 -7.61 22.11
CA GLU A 50 3.02 -7.01 21.46
C GLU A 50 2.04 -8.08 20.97
N LEU A 51 2.53 -9.25 20.55
CA LEU A 51 1.69 -10.39 20.17
C LEU A 51 0.74 -10.82 21.30
N TYR A 52 1.18 -10.80 22.55
CA TYR A 52 0.29 -11.13 23.69
C TYR A 52 -0.91 -10.18 23.78
N LYS A 53 -0.71 -8.89 23.53
CA LYS A 53 -1.79 -7.88 23.52
C LYS A 53 -2.77 -8.14 22.38
N VAL A 54 -2.25 -8.45 21.19
CA VAL A 54 -3.10 -8.79 20.02
C VAL A 54 -3.95 -10.03 20.30
N LEU A 55 -3.37 -11.07 20.92
CA LEU A 55 -4.08 -12.31 21.24
C LEU A 55 -5.11 -12.15 22.36
N ALA A 56 -4.82 -11.33 23.36
CA ALA A 56 -5.75 -11.05 24.46
C ALA A 56 -6.98 -10.24 23.99
N GLY A 57 -6.81 -9.36 22.99
CA GLY A 57 -7.86 -8.51 22.47
C GLY A 57 -8.29 -7.41 23.46
N GLY A 58 -9.16 -6.49 23.03
CA GLY A 58 -9.74 -5.46 23.90
C GLY A 58 -8.80 -4.34 24.37
N HIS A 59 -7.56 -4.31 23.87
CA HIS A 59 -6.58 -3.28 24.19
C HIS A 59 -6.81 -1.98 23.40
N LYS A 60 -6.60 -0.84 24.05
CA LYS A 60 -6.63 0.47 23.39
C LYS A 60 -5.34 0.69 22.61
N VAL A 61 -5.34 1.63 21.66
CA VAL A 61 -4.13 2.01 20.90
C VAL A 61 -3.00 2.42 21.84
N GLU A 62 -3.33 3.10 22.93
CA GLU A 62 -2.42 3.54 24.00
C GLU A 62 -1.73 2.39 24.73
N ASP A 63 -2.21 1.15 24.64
CA ASP A 63 -1.56 -0.01 25.26
C ASP A 63 -0.42 -0.56 24.39
N TYR A 64 -0.43 -0.27 23.08
CA TYR A 64 0.57 -0.75 22.13
C TYR A 64 1.82 0.13 22.13
N ARG A 65 2.97 -0.45 21.80
CA ARG A 65 4.26 0.26 21.78
C ARG A 65 5.06 -0.07 20.53
N ASN A 66 5.34 0.94 19.71
CA ASN A 66 6.38 0.89 18.70
C ASN A 66 7.73 1.08 19.38
N THR A 67 8.62 0.10 19.32
CA THR A 67 9.93 0.16 19.97
C THR A 67 11.04 0.41 18.95
N PHE A 68 11.82 1.44 19.18
CA PHE A 68 13.03 1.79 18.45
C PHE A 68 14.23 1.53 19.34
N ALA A 69 15.21 0.78 18.84
CA ALA A 69 16.36 0.39 19.64
C ALA A 69 17.67 0.55 18.85
N ASN A 70 18.70 1.05 19.52
CA ASN A 70 20.07 1.10 19.03
C ASN A 70 21.02 0.58 20.12
N LEU A 71 21.44 -0.68 19.96
CA LEU A 71 22.33 -1.38 20.90
C LEU A 71 23.76 -0.84 20.93
N ALA A 72 24.17 -0.03 19.96
CA ALA A 72 25.48 0.63 20.00
C ALA A 72 25.52 1.79 21.01
N LEU A 73 24.37 2.45 21.25
CA LEU A 73 24.19 3.54 22.22
C LEU A 73 23.39 3.13 23.46
N PRO A 74 23.23 1.83 23.70
CA PRO A 74 22.12 1.24 24.48
C PRO A 74 20.80 2.04 24.55
N LEU A 75 20.35 2.60 23.42
CA LEU A 75 19.16 3.45 23.39
C LEU A 75 17.90 2.61 23.11
N PHE A 76 16.87 2.81 23.93
CA PHE A 76 15.53 2.26 23.73
C PHE A 76 14.52 3.40 23.81
N SER A 77 13.70 3.54 22.78
CA SER A 77 12.61 4.52 22.73
C SER A 77 11.33 3.80 22.35
N MET A 78 10.28 4.03 23.11
CA MET A 78 8.96 3.44 22.86
C MET A 78 7.97 4.56 22.62
N ALA A 79 7.19 4.44 21.55
CA ALA A 79 6.16 5.40 21.18
C ALA A 79 4.83 4.71 20.96
N GLU A 80 3.74 5.42 21.23
CA GLU A 80 2.40 4.98 20.87
C GLU A 80 2.23 4.93 19.35
N PRO A 81 1.55 3.89 18.81
CA PRO A 81 1.17 3.90 17.41
C PRO A 81 0.25 5.08 17.09
N VAL A 82 0.45 5.67 15.91
CA VAL A 82 -0.41 6.75 15.44
C VAL A 82 -1.79 6.17 15.10
N PRO A 83 -2.89 6.70 15.67
CA PRO A 83 -4.23 6.29 15.29
C PRO A 83 -4.48 6.52 13.78
N PRO A 84 -5.33 5.72 13.13
CA PRO A 84 -5.63 5.92 11.72
C PRO A 84 -6.30 7.28 11.50
N LYS A 85 -5.92 7.96 10.41
CA LYS A 85 -6.58 9.20 9.99
C LYS A 85 -8.04 8.89 9.66
N VAL A 86 -8.97 9.55 10.34
CA VAL A 86 -10.41 9.47 10.06
C VAL A 86 -10.77 10.53 9.04
N ILE A 87 -11.26 10.09 7.89
CA ILE A 87 -11.83 10.95 6.84
C ILE A 87 -13.33 11.03 7.11
N LYS A 88 -13.88 12.24 7.08
CA LYS A 88 -15.31 12.50 7.29
C LYS A 88 -15.89 13.11 6.02
N HIS A 89 -17.04 12.60 5.61
CA HIS A 89 -17.81 13.09 4.48
C HIS A 89 -19.29 12.98 4.79
N GLN A 90 -19.99 14.12 4.84
CA GLN A 90 -21.39 14.18 5.27
C GLN A 90 -21.57 13.43 6.62
N ASP A 91 -22.50 12.48 6.69
CA ASP A 91 -22.76 11.63 7.86
C ASP A 91 -21.88 10.37 7.93
N MET A 92 -20.96 10.20 6.98
CA MET A 92 -20.06 9.04 6.92
C MET A 92 -18.67 9.39 7.45
N SER A 93 -18.02 8.40 8.03
CA SER A 93 -16.61 8.47 8.38
C SER A 93 -15.93 7.15 8.13
N TRP A 94 -14.70 7.19 7.62
CA TRP A 94 -13.91 6.00 7.35
C TRP A 94 -12.43 6.23 7.61
N THR A 95 -11.68 5.15 7.58
CA THR A 95 -10.25 5.03 7.83
C THR A 95 -9.61 4.16 6.76
N VAL A 96 -8.28 4.03 6.81
CA VAL A 96 -7.50 3.13 5.93
C VAL A 96 -7.89 1.65 6.05
N TRP A 97 -8.55 1.26 7.14
CA TRP A 97 -8.97 -0.12 7.39
C TRP A 97 -10.34 -0.46 6.83
N ASP A 98 -11.11 0.56 6.45
CA ASP A 98 -12.44 0.38 5.91
C ASP A 98 -12.39 -0.09 4.46
N ARG A 99 -13.45 -0.79 4.07
CA ARG A 99 -13.59 -1.35 2.74
C ARG A 99 -15.05 -1.39 2.35
N TRP A 100 -15.36 -0.89 1.16
CA TRP A 100 -16.71 -0.93 0.63
C TRP A 100 -16.90 -2.16 -0.24
N ILE A 101 -17.89 -2.97 0.10
CA ILE A 101 -18.14 -4.25 -0.55
C ILE A 101 -19.41 -4.12 -1.38
N LEU A 102 -19.27 -4.19 -2.71
CA LEU A 102 -20.41 -4.30 -3.62
C LEU A 102 -20.55 -5.75 -4.08
N LYS A 103 -21.78 -6.27 -4.01
CA LYS A 103 -22.13 -7.64 -4.42
C LYS A 103 -22.86 -7.62 -5.76
N ASP A 104 -23.11 -8.82 -6.30
CA ASP A 104 -23.97 -9.06 -7.47
C ASP A 104 -23.42 -8.58 -8.82
N ASN A 105 -22.09 -8.40 -8.92
CA ASN A 105 -21.41 -8.03 -10.17
C ASN A 105 -22.04 -6.79 -10.85
N PRO A 106 -21.97 -5.61 -10.19
CA PRO A 106 -22.63 -4.41 -10.68
C PRO A 106 -22.00 -3.91 -11.98
N THR A 107 -22.79 -3.14 -12.72
CA THR A 107 -22.32 -2.38 -13.88
C THR A 107 -21.53 -1.16 -13.44
N LEU A 108 -20.76 -0.59 -14.36
CA LEU A 108 -20.06 0.66 -14.12
C LEU A 108 -21.03 1.80 -13.77
N ARG A 109 -22.19 1.85 -14.45
CA ARG A 109 -23.27 2.80 -14.17
C ARG A 109 -23.80 2.67 -12.75
N GLU A 110 -24.07 1.45 -12.30
CA GLU A 110 -24.56 1.18 -10.94
C GLU A 110 -23.54 1.59 -9.87
N LEU A 111 -22.25 1.34 -10.10
CA LEU A 111 -21.19 1.79 -9.18
C LEU A 111 -21.14 3.33 -9.09
N LEU A 112 -21.22 4.03 -10.22
CA LEU A 112 -21.22 5.49 -10.24
C LEU A 112 -22.47 6.06 -9.55
N GLN A 113 -23.64 5.50 -9.81
CA GLN A 113 -24.89 5.90 -9.13
C GLN A 113 -24.83 5.62 -7.62
N TRP A 114 -24.23 4.50 -7.22
CA TRP A 114 -24.04 4.15 -5.82
C TRP A 114 -23.14 5.16 -5.10
N LEU A 115 -22.03 5.59 -5.73
CA LEU A 115 -21.17 6.65 -5.19
C LEU A 115 -21.88 8.00 -5.17
N GLN A 116 -22.60 8.35 -6.23
CA GLN A 116 -23.36 9.60 -6.30
C GLN A 116 -24.46 9.68 -5.24
N SER A 117 -25.12 8.56 -4.91
CA SER A 117 -26.11 8.49 -3.82
C SER A 117 -25.52 8.81 -2.43
N LYS A 118 -24.19 8.77 -2.32
CA LYS A 118 -23.42 9.10 -1.12
C LYS A 118 -22.76 10.49 -1.19
N GLY A 119 -23.13 11.29 -2.20
CA GLY A 119 -22.53 12.59 -2.48
C GLY A 119 -21.06 12.49 -2.89
N LEU A 120 -20.69 11.43 -3.61
CA LEU A 120 -19.33 11.21 -4.10
C LEU A 120 -19.35 11.13 -5.63
N ASN A 121 -18.70 12.09 -6.27
CA ASN A 121 -18.62 12.20 -7.72
C ASN A 121 -17.35 11.52 -8.22
N ALA A 122 -17.47 10.26 -8.62
CA ALA A 122 -16.33 9.50 -9.13
C ALA A 122 -15.93 9.95 -10.54
N TYR A 123 -14.72 10.52 -10.65
CA TYR A 123 -14.15 10.93 -11.93
C TYR A 123 -13.17 9.91 -12.50
N SER A 124 -12.62 8.99 -11.69
CA SER A 124 -11.64 8.00 -12.14
C SER A 124 -11.80 6.67 -11.40
N ILE A 125 -11.90 5.56 -12.13
CA ILE A 125 -11.96 4.20 -11.58
C ILE A 125 -10.87 3.36 -12.24
N SER A 126 -10.02 2.76 -11.42
CA SER A 126 -8.87 1.98 -11.87
C SER A 126 -8.83 0.60 -11.22
N TYR A 127 -8.30 -0.36 -11.98
CA TYR A 127 -7.96 -1.70 -11.52
C TYR A 127 -6.46 -1.92 -11.75
N GLY A 128 -5.69 -2.01 -10.67
CA GLY A 128 -4.23 -2.05 -10.75
C GLY A 128 -3.68 -0.82 -11.47
N SER A 129 -2.91 -1.02 -12.55
CA SER A 129 -2.37 0.06 -13.39
C SER A 129 -3.31 0.49 -14.54
N CYS A 130 -4.47 -0.17 -14.69
CA CYS A 130 -5.38 0.07 -15.80
C CYS A 130 -6.57 0.92 -15.41
N LEU A 131 -6.87 1.92 -16.24
CA LEU A 131 -8.01 2.81 -16.06
C LEU A 131 -9.27 2.20 -16.68
N LEU A 132 -10.24 1.83 -15.85
CA LEU A 132 -11.51 1.26 -16.30
C LEU A 132 -12.47 2.35 -16.78
N TYR A 133 -12.53 3.46 -16.05
CA TYR A 133 -13.36 4.61 -16.34
C TYR A 133 -12.66 5.91 -15.96
N ASN A 134 -12.88 6.96 -16.75
CA ASN A 134 -12.49 8.32 -16.40
C ASN A 134 -13.38 9.32 -17.14
N SER A 135 -13.89 10.32 -16.42
CA SER A 135 -14.87 11.31 -16.90
C SER A 135 -14.34 12.18 -18.06
N MET A 136 -13.03 12.38 -18.14
CA MET A 136 -12.35 13.16 -19.19
C MET A 136 -12.34 12.46 -20.55
N PHE A 137 -12.57 11.14 -20.61
CA PHE A 137 -12.49 10.37 -21.85
C PHE A 137 -13.90 9.99 -22.36
N PRO A 138 -14.40 10.61 -23.44
CA PRO A 138 -15.74 10.35 -23.97
C PRO A 138 -15.98 8.88 -24.34
N LYS A 139 -14.94 8.19 -24.83
CA LYS A 139 -14.99 6.76 -25.17
C LYS A 139 -15.30 5.85 -23.99
N HIS A 140 -15.04 6.29 -22.76
CA HIS A 140 -15.36 5.51 -21.57
C HIS A 140 -16.85 5.56 -21.22
N LYS A 141 -17.62 6.52 -21.77
CA LYS A 141 -19.09 6.56 -21.62
C LYS A 141 -19.79 5.38 -22.32
N GLU A 142 -19.17 4.78 -23.33
CA GLU A 142 -19.70 3.57 -23.99
C GLU A 142 -19.59 2.31 -23.12
N ARG A 143 -18.80 2.37 -22.04
CA ARG A 143 -18.56 1.23 -21.12
C ARG A 143 -19.51 1.20 -19.92
N MET A 144 -20.42 2.17 -19.81
CA MET A 144 -21.27 2.37 -18.63
C MET A 144 -22.17 1.17 -18.32
N ASP A 145 -22.70 0.52 -19.36
CA ASP A 145 -23.63 -0.61 -19.21
C ASP A 145 -22.94 -1.96 -19.09
N ARG A 146 -21.59 -1.97 -19.11
CA ARG A 146 -20.80 -3.17 -18.98
C ARG A 146 -20.59 -3.52 -17.51
N LYS A 147 -20.57 -4.82 -17.22
CA LYS A 147 -20.22 -5.31 -15.88
C LYS A 147 -18.75 -5.05 -15.58
N LEU A 148 -18.44 -4.69 -14.34
CA LEU A 148 -17.08 -4.33 -13.95
C LEU A 148 -16.09 -5.50 -14.11
N VAL A 149 -16.54 -6.74 -13.95
CA VAL A 149 -15.72 -7.95 -14.22
C VAL A 149 -15.30 -8.03 -15.68
N ASP A 150 -16.20 -7.74 -16.61
CA ASP A 150 -15.91 -7.83 -18.04
C ASP A 150 -14.94 -6.73 -18.44
N LEU A 151 -15.10 -5.53 -17.87
CA LEU A 151 -14.15 -4.43 -18.01
C LEU A 151 -12.76 -4.79 -17.46
N ALA A 152 -12.69 -5.42 -16.28
CA ALA A 152 -11.44 -5.90 -15.73
C ALA A 152 -10.77 -6.94 -16.64
N LYS A 153 -11.53 -7.89 -17.19
CA LYS A 153 -10.99 -8.94 -18.08
C LYS A 153 -10.56 -8.42 -19.45
N GLU A 154 -11.32 -7.54 -20.08
CA GLU A 154 -11.04 -7.11 -21.45
C GLU A 154 -10.09 -5.92 -21.53
N VAL A 155 -10.33 -4.91 -20.70
CA VAL A 155 -9.55 -3.66 -20.74
C VAL A 155 -8.26 -3.82 -19.95
N ALA A 156 -8.38 -4.30 -18.71
CA ALA A 156 -7.21 -4.49 -17.86
C ALA A 156 -6.50 -5.83 -18.09
N LYS A 157 -7.05 -6.70 -18.96
CA LYS A 157 -6.53 -8.06 -19.20
C LYS A 157 -6.30 -8.81 -17.89
N ALA A 158 -7.17 -8.56 -16.91
CA ALA A 158 -7.04 -9.12 -15.58
C ALA A 158 -7.22 -10.63 -15.63
N ASP A 159 -6.23 -11.37 -15.15
CA ASP A 159 -6.40 -12.79 -14.88
C ASP A 159 -7.24 -12.96 -13.61
N LEU A 160 -8.46 -13.47 -13.79
CA LEU A 160 -9.39 -13.75 -12.71
C LEU A 160 -9.63 -15.26 -12.62
N PRO A 161 -8.78 -15.99 -11.85
CA PRO A 161 -8.89 -17.43 -11.68
C PRO A 161 -10.25 -17.84 -11.13
N LEU A 162 -10.64 -19.10 -11.37
CA LEU A 162 -11.97 -19.62 -10.96
C LEU A 162 -12.24 -19.50 -9.45
N TYR A 163 -11.20 -19.57 -8.63
CA TYR A 163 -11.29 -19.44 -7.17
C TYR A 163 -11.45 -17.99 -6.69
N ARG A 164 -11.16 -16.99 -7.54
CA ARG A 164 -11.28 -15.58 -7.18
C ARG A 164 -12.73 -15.13 -7.32
N LYS A 165 -13.29 -14.67 -6.20
CA LYS A 165 -14.70 -14.22 -6.10
C LYS A 165 -14.90 -12.71 -6.13
N HIS A 166 -13.82 -11.97 -5.86
CA HIS A 166 -13.84 -10.51 -5.86
C HIS A 166 -12.55 -9.94 -6.45
N PHE A 167 -12.64 -8.68 -6.85
CA PHE A 167 -11.48 -7.87 -7.22
C PHE A 167 -11.67 -6.46 -6.66
N ASP A 168 -10.58 -5.75 -6.47
CA ASP A 168 -10.61 -4.44 -5.86
C ASP A 168 -10.34 -3.36 -6.90
N VAL A 169 -11.08 -2.26 -6.80
CA VAL A 169 -10.88 -1.07 -7.62
C VAL A 169 -10.50 0.10 -6.73
N VAL A 170 -9.65 0.96 -7.27
CA VAL A 170 -9.31 2.25 -6.68
C VAL A 170 -10.11 3.31 -7.42
N VAL A 171 -10.85 4.09 -6.66
CA VAL A 171 -11.76 5.11 -7.18
C VAL A 171 -11.33 6.45 -6.62
N ALA A 172 -11.14 7.42 -7.52
CA ALA A 172 -10.94 8.81 -7.16
C ALA A 172 -12.27 9.55 -7.33
N CYS A 173 -12.65 10.26 -6.27
CA CYS A 173 -13.90 10.98 -6.17
C CYS A 173 -13.66 12.42 -5.71
N GLU A 174 -14.54 13.29 -6.15
CA GLU A 174 -14.72 14.64 -5.58
C GLU A 174 -16.00 14.67 -4.75
N ASP A 175 -16.06 15.56 -3.77
CA ASP A 175 -17.30 15.90 -3.07
C ASP A 175 -18.18 16.86 -3.91
N ASP A 176 -19.30 17.32 -3.34
CA ASP A 176 -20.20 18.27 -4.01
C ASP A 176 -19.62 19.70 -4.06
N GLU A 177 -18.49 19.96 -3.41
CA GLU A 177 -17.74 21.23 -3.41
C GLU A 177 -16.51 21.18 -4.34
N ASP A 178 -16.40 20.15 -5.18
CA ASP A 178 -15.27 19.88 -6.08
C ASP A 178 -13.92 19.66 -5.36
N ASN A 179 -13.95 19.23 -4.08
CA ASN A 179 -12.73 18.83 -3.36
C ASN A 179 -12.45 17.34 -3.55
N ASP A 180 -11.20 17.00 -3.89
CA ASP A 180 -10.73 15.61 -3.92
C ASP A 180 -10.86 14.95 -2.54
N ILE A 181 -11.52 13.79 -2.50
CA ILE A 181 -11.69 13.00 -1.29
C ILE A 181 -11.23 11.54 -1.47
N ASP A 182 -10.34 11.13 -0.56
CA ASP A 182 -9.88 9.75 -0.50
C ASP A 182 -10.98 8.86 0.10
N ILE A 183 -11.42 7.87 -0.67
CA ILE A 183 -12.44 6.91 -0.24
C ILE A 183 -11.83 5.54 0.07
N PRO A 184 -12.53 4.68 0.84
CA PRO A 184 -12.09 3.32 1.10
C PRO A 184 -11.96 2.52 -0.19
N GLN A 185 -11.10 1.50 -0.15
CA GLN A 185 -10.98 0.57 -1.25
C GLN A 185 -12.33 -0.11 -1.53
N VAL A 186 -12.70 -0.21 -2.81
CA VAL A 186 -13.97 -0.81 -3.22
C VAL A 186 -13.73 -2.21 -3.74
N SER A 187 -14.27 -3.21 -3.05
CA SER A 187 -14.22 -4.62 -3.44
C SER A 187 -15.50 -5.04 -4.14
N ILE A 188 -15.37 -5.48 -5.38
CA ILE A 188 -16.49 -5.92 -6.21
C ILE A 188 -16.54 -7.45 -6.18
N TYR A 189 -17.57 -7.99 -5.55
CA TYR A 189 -17.88 -9.41 -5.53
C TYR A 189 -18.76 -9.76 -6.73
N PHE A 190 -18.29 -10.72 -7.51
CA PHE A 190 -18.94 -11.14 -8.73
C PHE A 190 -19.33 -12.61 -8.77
N ARG A 191 -19.01 -13.36 -7.70
CA ARG A 191 -19.31 -14.77 -7.47
C ARG A 191 -19.48 -15.06 -5.98
#